data_AF-B1SYA5-F1
#
_entry.id   AF-B1SYA5-F1
#
_cell.length_a   1.000
_cell.length_b   1.000
_cell.length_c   1.000
_cell.angle_alpha   90.00
_cell.angle_beta   90.00
_cell.angle_gamma   90.00
#
_symmetry.space_group_name_H-M   'P 1'
#
loop_
_entity.id
_entity.type
_entity.pdbx_description
1 polymer ?
#
loop_
_entity_poly.entity_id
_entity_poly.type
_entity_poly.pdbx_seq_one_letter_code
_entity_poly.pdbx_strand_id
1 'polypeptide(L)'
;MDLKSDGRAVPAYFDTCSHDGYVRVSATQLASVTLGLLYAARDERVLSDAWDLGLPACHAGHCEWIDTNWRPPMTFGWSWLTDRDRTCRMFPNSVTSNVMIVCARGYDVGPDHTRSLLADWINTLPWTASVRAHLALPVL
;
A
#
# COMPACT_ATOMS: atom_id res chain seq x y z
N MET A 1 -26.93 -3.67 22.14
CA MET A 1 -28.14 -3.17 21.46
C MET A 1 -28.20 -1.69 21.83
N ASP A 2 -27.92 -0.71 20.95
CA ASP A 2 -28.14 -0.69 19.51
C ASP A 2 -27.05 0.11 18.76
N LEU A 3 -26.56 -0.51 17.69
CA LEU A 3 -25.84 0.16 16.60
C LEU A 3 -26.84 1.04 15.86
N LYS A 4 -26.74 2.36 16.01
CA LYS A 4 -27.30 3.27 15.01
C LYS A 4 -26.32 3.34 13.85
N SER A 5 -26.66 2.58 12.81
CA SER A 5 -26.14 2.75 11.47
C SER A 5 -26.58 4.12 10.96
N ASP A 6 -25.65 5.07 10.93
CA ASP A 6 -25.82 6.27 10.11
C ASP A 6 -25.58 5.86 8.65
N GLY A 7 -26.66 5.31 8.08
CA GLY A 7 -26.80 4.97 6.69
C GLY A 7 -26.72 6.23 5.83
N ARG A 8 -25.50 6.55 5.42
CA ARG A 8 -25.08 7.02 4.09
C ARG A 8 -23.57 7.18 4.17
N ALA A 9 -22.83 6.17 3.72
CA ALA A 9 -21.50 6.41 3.19
C ALA A 9 -21.71 7.34 1.98
N VAL A 10 -21.66 8.65 2.23
CA VAL A 10 -21.63 9.64 1.18
C VAL A 10 -20.35 9.31 0.39
N PRO A 11 -20.43 9.02 -0.92
CA PRO A 11 -19.21 9.00 -1.71
C PRO A 11 -18.55 10.34 -1.46
N ALA A 12 -17.29 10.36 -1.05
CA ALA A 12 -16.57 11.62 -0.89
C ALA A 12 -16.59 12.31 -2.26
N TYR A 13 -17.53 13.24 -2.44
CA TYR A 13 -17.61 14.07 -3.62
C TYR A 13 -16.49 15.08 -3.44
N PHE A 14 -15.33 14.79 -4.02
CA PHE A 14 -14.24 15.73 -4.09
C PHE A 14 -14.60 16.78 -5.14
N ASP A 15 -15.14 17.90 -4.67
CA ASP A 15 -14.85 19.16 -5.32
C ASP A 15 -13.35 19.44 -5.12
N THR A 16 -12.65 19.82 -6.20
CA THR A 16 -11.20 19.97 -6.33
C THR A 16 -10.38 18.69 -6.59
N CYS A 17 -10.17 18.38 -7.88
CA CYS A 17 -8.89 17.79 -8.28
C CYS A 17 -7.79 18.70 -7.76
N SER A 18 -7.03 18.22 -6.77
CA SER A 18 -5.75 18.85 -6.50
C SER A 18 -4.90 18.78 -7.76
N HIS A 19 -4.35 19.92 -8.19
CA HIS A 19 -3.59 20.02 -9.44
C HIS A 19 -2.23 19.30 -9.37
N ASP A 20 -1.86 18.79 -8.20
CA ASP A 20 -0.61 18.06 -7.96
C ASP A 20 -0.73 16.53 -8.16
N GLY A 21 -1.92 16.03 -8.49
CA GLY A 21 -2.14 14.60 -8.76
C GLY A 21 -2.31 13.73 -7.51
N TYR A 22 -2.35 14.31 -6.30
CA TYR A 22 -2.58 13.56 -5.07
C TYR A 22 -4.06 13.41 -4.72
N VAL A 23 -4.44 12.21 -4.30
CA VAL A 23 -5.69 11.91 -3.60
C VAL A 23 -5.48 12.16 -2.12
N ARG A 24 -6.19 13.15 -1.55
CA ARG A 24 -6.08 13.52 -0.14
C ARG A 24 -7.05 12.72 0.71
N VAL A 25 -6.51 11.97 1.68
CA VAL A 25 -7.32 11.14 2.58
C VAL A 25 -6.91 11.31 4.03
N SER A 26 -7.87 11.29 4.93
CA SER A 26 -7.64 11.14 6.36
C SER A 26 -7.28 9.71 6.73
N ALA A 27 -6.72 9.50 7.92
CA ALA A 27 -6.45 8.15 8.44
C ALA A 27 -7.72 7.27 8.50
N THR A 28 -8.88 7.85 8.85
CA THR A 28 -10.16 7.12 8.89
C THR A 28 -10.62 6.69 7.51
N GLN A 29 -10.40 7.52 6.48
CA GLN A 29 -10.69 7.15 5.10
C GLN A 29 -9.72 6.08 4.59
N LEU A 30 -8.43 6.19 4.93
CA LEU A 30 -7.44 5.16 4.59
C LEU A 30 -7.81 3.80 5.19
N ALA A 31 -8.28 3.78 6.44
CA ALA A 31 -8.70 2.56 7.11
C ALA A 31 -9.89 1.83 6.45
N SER A 32 -10.69 2.52 5.63
CA SER A 32 -11.79 1.90 4.87
C SER A 32 -11.39 1.45 3.46
N VAL A 33 -10.14 1.69 3.05
CA VAL A 33 -9.63 1.29 1.73
C VAL A 33 -9.48 -0.22 1.64
N THR A 34 -10.02 -0.79 0.57
CA THR A 34 -9.80 -2.19 0.19
C THR A 34 -8.89 -2.21 -1.03
N LEU A 35 -7.76 -2.93 -0.92
CA LEU A 35 -6.79 -3.06 -2.00
C LEU A 35 -7.02 -4.34 -2.81
N GLY A 36 -7.01 -4.20 -4.13
CA GLY A 36 -6.89 -5.29 -5.08
C GLY A 36 -5.48 -5.35 -5.66
N LEU A 37 -4.89 -6.54 -5.70
CA LEU A 37 -3.60 -6.75 -6.36
C LEU A 37 -3.77 -6.55 -7.86
N LEU A 38 -3.01 -5.62 -8.44
CA LEU A 38 -2.96 -5.38 -9.87
C LEU A 38 -1.88 -6.24 -10.53
N TYR A 39 -0.69 -6.28 -9.92
CA TYR A 39 0.47 -6.96 -10.49
C TYR A 39 1.50 -7.32 -9.40
N ALA A 40 2.22 -8.42 -9.58
CA ALA A 40 3.45 -8.70 -8.84
C ALA A 40 4.47 -9.43 -9.72
N ALA A 41 5.73 -9.06 -9.60
CA ALA A 41 6.83 -9.71 -10.33
C ALA A 41 8.07 -9.84 -9.47
N ARG A 42 8.92 -10.82 -9.80
CA ARG A 42 10.30 -10.88 -9.32
C ARG A 42 11.14 -9.84 -10.04
N ASP A 43 12.09 -9.26 -9.33
CA ASP A 43 13.02 -8.27 -9.86
C ASP A 43 14.41 -8.49 -9.27
N GLU A 44 15.35 -8.90 -10.12
CA GLU A 44 16.74 -9.17 -9.74
C GLU A 44 17.48 -7.90 -9.30
N ARG A 45 17.04 -6.71 -9.74
CA ARG A 45 17.63 -5.45 -9.27
C ARG A 45 17.26 -5.17 -7.83
N VAL A 46 15.99 -5.36 -7.47
CA VAL A 46 15.54 -5.26 -6.07
C VAL A 46 16.25 -6.30 -5.20
N LEU A 47 16.52 -7.49 -5.75
CA LEU A 47 17.28 -8.52 -5.03
C LEU A 47 18.74 -8.09 -4.79
N SER A 48 19.39 -7.52 -5.81
CA SER A 48 20.73 -6.93 -5.68
C SER A 48 20.75 -5.82 -4.62
N ASP A 49 19.81 -4.88 -4.68
CA ASP A 49 19.69 -3.79 -3.71
C ASP A 49 19.50 -4.32 -2.28
N ALA A 50 18.76 -5.43 -2.13
CA ALA A 50 18.60 -6.08 -0.83
C ALA A 50 19.93 -6.61 -0.27
N TRP A 51 20.76 -7.22 -1.13
CA TRP A 51 22.07 -7.72 -0.73
C TRP A 51 23.05 -6.59 -0.40
N ASP A 52 23.02 -5.49 -1.15
CA ASP A 52 23.83 -4.29 -0.87
C ASP A 52 23.49 -3.67 0.50
N LEU A 53 22.24 -3.81 0.94
CA LEU A 53 21.78 -3.43 2.28
C LEU A 53 22.03 -4.51 3.35
N GLY A 54 22.65 -5.65 3.00
CA GLY A 54 22.92 -6.75 3.92
C GLY A 54 21.68 -7.56 4.32
N LEU A 55 20.59 -7.47 3.56
CA LEU A 55 19.37 -8.24 3.82
C LEU A 55 19.51 -9.66 3.26
N PRO A 56 19.16 -10.72 4.02
CA PRO A 56 19.32 -12.11 3.59
C PRO A 56 18.17 -12.55 2.65
N ALA A 57 17.92 -11.80 1.58
CA ALA A 57 16.88 -12.07 0.61
C ALA A 57 17.28 -13.21 -0.35
N CYS A 58 16.33 -14.11 -0.63
CA CYS A 58 16.44 -15.18 -1.63
C CYS A 58 15.67 -14.84 -2.91
N HIS A 59 14.56 -14.11 -2.77
CA HIS A 59 13.82 -13.52 -3.88
C HIS A 59 13.40 -12.11 -3.48
N ALA A 60 13.28 -11.24 -4.47
CA ALA A 60 12.71 -9.91 -4.29
C ALA A 60 11.99 -9.48 -5.56
N GLY A 61 11.24 -8.39 -5.46
CA GLY A 61 10.43 -7.91 -6.56
C GLY A 61 9.61 -6.69 -6.20
N HIS A 62 8.69 -6.33 -7.08
CA HIS A 62 7.71 -5.26 -6.87
C HIS A 62 6.29 -5.79 -6.98
N CYS A 63 5.35 -5.05 -6.41
CA CYS A 63 3.93 -5.29 -6.57
C CYS A 63 3.17 -3.97 -6.65
N GLU A 64 2.11 -3.97 -7.45
CA GLU A 64 1.23 -2.83 -7.70
C GLU A 64 -0.18 -3.20 -7.28
N TRP A 65 -0.84 -2.24 -6.63
CA TRP A 65 -2.16 -2.37 -6.04
C TRP A 65 -3.00 -1.16 -6.38
N ILE A 66 -4.30 -1.39 -6.51
CA ILE A 66 -5.28 -0.35 -6.74
C ILE A 66 -6.42 -0.53 -5.74
N ASP A 67 -6.97 0.57 -5.27
CA ASP A 67 -8.19 0.50 -4.51
C ASP A 67 -9.36 0.01 -5.40
N THR A 68 -10.35 -0.64 -4.81
CA THR A 68 -11.46 -1.22 -5.57
C THR A 68 -12.68 -0.31 -5.71
N ASN A 69 -12.80 0.77 -4.93
CA ASN A 69 -14.09 1.45 -4.67
C ASN A 69 -14.07 2.99 -4.77
N TRP A 70 -12.90 3.63 -4.83
CA TRP A 70 -12.71 5.07 -4.82
C TRP A 70 -12.58 5.64 -6.24
N ARG A 71 -12.90 6.93 -6.36
CA ARG A 71 -12.78 7.72 -7.60
C ARG A 71 -12.31 9.14 -7.24
N PRO A 72 -11.18 9.65 -7.78
CA PRO A 72 -10.20 8.93 -8.62
C PRO A 72 -9.55 7.76 -7.86
N PRO A 73 -9.02 6.74 -8.56
CA PRO A 73 -8.44 5.59 -7.91
C PRO A 73 -7.15 5.97 -7.16
N MET A 74 -6.98 5.36 -6.00
CA MET A 74 -5.72 5.34 -5.25
C MET A 74 -4.90 4.14 -5.71
N THR A 75 -3.62 4.39 -5.98
CA THR A 75 -2.65 3.37 -6.38
C THR A 75 -1.55 3.26 -5.35
N PHE A 76 -1.06 2.05 -5.14
CA PHE A 76 -0.01 1.74 -4.16
C PHE A 76 0.96 0.74 -4.76
N GLY A 77 2.24 1.07 -4.75
CA GLY A 77 3.31 0.18 -5.19
C GLY A 77 4.35 0.03 -4.10
N TRP A 78 4.90 -1.17 -3.93
CA TRP A 78 6.06 -1.38 -3.07
C TRP A 78 6.86 -2.59 -3.52
N SER A 79 8.12 -2.61 -3.06
CA SER A 79 9.00 -3.75 -3.26
C SER A 79 8.84 -4.76 -2.11
N TRP A 80 8.98 -6.03 -2.43
CA TRP A 80 8.89 -7.14 -1.49
C TRP A 80 10.19 -7.97 -1.56
N LEU A 81 10.48 -8.68 -0.47
CA LEU A 81 11.56 -9.65 -0.39
C LEU A 81 11.11 -10.89 0.39
N THR A 82 11.72 -12.04 0.09
CA THR A 82 11.55 -13.26 0.86
C THR A 82 12.90 -13.78 1.35
N ASP A 83 12.98 -14.19 2.62
CA ASP A 83 14.15 -14.87 3.19
C ASP A 83 14.13 -16.38 2.93
N ARG A 84 15.12 -17.11 3.48
CA ARG A 84 15.22 -18.58 3.37
C ARG A 84 14.03 -19.31 4.01
N ASP A 85 13.43 -18.71 5.03
CA ASP A 85 12.21 -19.22 5.69
C ASP A 85 10.95 -18.91 4.87
N ARG A 86 11.14 -18.36 3.65
CA ARG A 86 10.12 -17.92 2.72
C ARG A 86 9.22 -16.83 3.30
N THR A 87 9.63 -16.15 4.37
CA THR A 87 8.87 -15.05 4.97
C THR A 87 8.90 -13.86 4.03
N CYS A 88 7.73 -13.46 3.53
CA CYS A 88 7.61 -12.29 2.65
C CYS A 88 7.49 -11.03 3.50
N ARG A 89 8.29 -10.00 3.18
CA ARG A 89 8.35 -8.72 3.88
C ARG A 89 8.43 -7.58 2.87
N MET A 90 8.00 -6.39 3.29
CA MET A 90 8.19 -5.18 2.50
C MET A 90 9.66 -4.78 2.51
N PHE A 91 10.18 -4.37 1.36
CA PHE A 91 11.50 -3.77 1.24
C PHE A 91 11.48 -2.36 1.85
N PRO A 92 12.46 -1.97 2.69
CA PRO A 92 12.45 -0.69 3.39
C PRO A 92 12.30 0.52 2.44
N ASN A 93 11.48 1.49 2.84
CA ASN A 93 11.30 2.77 2.12
C ASN A 93 10.86 2.64 0.64
N SER A 94 10.21 1.54 0.27
CA SER A 94 9.83 1.28 -1.14
C SER A 94 8.40 1.71 -1.50
N VAL A 95 7.62 2.21 -0.54
CA VAL A 95 6.21 2.59 -0.79
C VAL A 95 6.13 3.79 -1.73
N THR A 96 5.38 3.61 -2.80
CA THR A 96 4.98 4.64 -3.76
C THR A 96 3.46 4.68 -3.84
N SER A 97 2.89 5.88 -3.99
CA SER A 97 1.45 6.07 -4.06
C SER A 97 1.11 7.45 -4.61
N ASN A 98 -0.09 7.60 -5.15
CA ASN A 98 -0.72 8.90 -5.44
C ASN A 98 -1.53 9.45 -4.26
N VAL A 99 -1.35 8.93 -3.04
CA VAL A 99 -2.06 9.38 -1.83
C VAL A 99 -1.25 10.41 -1.06
N MET A 100 -1.92 11.44 -0.55
CA MET A 100 -1.41 12.38 0.47
C MET A 100 -2.28 12.26 1.72
N ILE A 101 -1.69 11.93 2.87
CA ILE A 101 -2.46 11.87 4.11
C ILE A 101 -2.65 13.28 4.66
N VAL A 102 -3.87 13.58 5.10
CA VAL A 102 -4.19 14.84 5.77
C VAL A 102 -4.46 14.61 7.26
N CYS A 103 -4.00 15.54 8.09
CA CYS A 103 -4.30 15.54 9.52
C CYS A 103 -5.77 15.89 9.79
N ALA A 104 -6.21 15.77 11.04
CA ALA A 104 -7.59 16.08 11.43
C ALA A 104 -8.05 17.53 11.12
N ARG A 105 -7.11 18.46 10.92
CA ARG A 105 -7.38 19.83 10.51
C ARG A 105 -7.46 20.03 8.99
N GLY A 106 -7.24 18.97 8.21
CA GLY A 106 -7.26 18.99 6.74
C GLY A 106 -5.94 19.36 6.06
N TYR A 107 -4.86 19.58 6.81
CA TYR A 107 -3.54 19.88 6.24
C TYR A 107 -2.77 18.61 5.88
N ASP A 108 -2.05 18.65 4.77
CA ASP A 108 -1.10 17.61 4.35
C ASP A 108 -0.07 17.35 5.46
N VAL A 109 0.16 16.07 5.77
CA VAL A 109 1.24 15.67 6.69
C VAL A 109 2.62 15.66 6.03
N GLY A 110 2.65 15.86 4.71
CA GLY A 110 3.84 15.84 3.88
C GLY A 110 4.16 14.45 3.31
N PRO A 111 5.00 14.39 2.27
CA PRO A 111 5.23 13.17 1.49
C PRO A 111 5.95 12.07 2.28
N ASP A 112 6.97 12.43 3.06
CA ASP A 112 7.78 11.46 3.82
C ASP A 112 6.94 10.82 4.95
N HIS A 113 6.20 11.65 5.67
CA HIS A 113 5.30 11.19 6.73
C HIS A 113 4.15 10.36 6.15
N THR A 114 3.62 10.75 4.98
CA THR A 114 2.63 9.95 4.26
C THR A 114 3.18 8.57 3.92
N ARG A 115 4.38 8.47 3.34
CA ARG A 115 4.99 7.17 3.00
C ARG A 115 5.18 6.28 4.23
N SER A 116 5.60 6.85 5.36
CA SER A 116 5.73 6.11 6.63
C SER A 116 4.38 5.55 7.10
N LEU A 117 3.35 6.40 7.17
CA LEU A 117 2.02 5.97 7.60
C LEU A 117 1.40 4.94 6.65
N LEU A 118 1.63 5.08 5.33
CA LEU A 118 1.19 4.09 4.35
C LEU A 118 1.92 2.75 4.54
N ALA A 119 3.24 2.75 4.78
CA ALA A 119 3.99 1.53 5.06
C ALA A 119 3.45 0.82 6.30
N ASP A 120 3.20 1.56 7.38
CA ASP A 120 2.63 1.02 8.61
C ASP A 120 1.25 0.41 8.37
N TRP A 121 0.38 1.13 7.66
CA TRP A 121 -0.95 0.66 7.30
C TRP A 121 -0.90 -0.59 6.40
N ILE A 122 -0.09 -0.59 5.33
CA ILE A 122 0.06 -1.74 4.43
C ILE A 122 0.55 -2.98 5.20
N ASN A 123 1.45 -2.83 6.17
CA ASN A 123 1.93 -3.94 6.99
C ASN A 123 0.84 -4.54 7.90
N THR A 124 -0.31 -3.88 8.08
CA THR A 124 -1.49 -4.48 8.75
C THR A 124 -2.32 -5.37 7.82
N LEU A 125 -2.10 -5.28 6.51
CA LEU A 125 -2.88 -6.00 5.49
C LEU A 125 -2.28 -7.38 5.20
N PRO A 126 -3.11 -8.37 4.83
CA PRO A 126 -2.64 -9.72 4.47
C PRO A 126 -2.04 -9.79 3.05
N TRP A 127 -1.36 -8.74 2.60
CA TRP A 127 -0.92 -8.57 1.19
C TRP A 127 0.07 -9.65 0.72
N THR A 128 0.86 -10.21 1.64
CA THR A 128 1.87 -11.24 1.33
C THR A 128 1.25 -12.51 0.75
N ALA A 129 0.02 -12.86 1.15
CA ALA A 129 -0.70 -14.01 0.62
C ALA A 129 -1.06 -13.80 -0.86
N SER A 130 -1.55 -12.62 -1.23
CA SER A 130 -1.91 -12.28 -2.60
C SER A 130 -0.69 -12.27 -3.53
N VAL A 131 0.43 -11.68 -3.08
CA VAL A 131 1.68 -11.67 -3.85
C VAL A 131 2.21 -13.09 -4.08
N ARG A 132 2.23 -13.93 -3.04
CA ARG A 132 2.68 -15.34 -3.17
C ARG A 132 1.80 -16.12 -4.14
N ALA A 133 0.48 -15.99 -4.02
CA ALA A 133 -0.47 -16.65 -4.90
C ALA A 133 -0.28 -16.20 -6.37
N HIS A 134 -0.09 -14.90 -6.60
CA HIS A 134 0.11 -14.35 -7.94
C HIS A 134 1.40 -14.85 -8.60
N LEU A 135 2.49 -14.95 -7.83
CA LEU A 135 3.78 -15.43 -8.32
C LEU A 135 3.86 -16.95 -8.43
N ALA A 136 2.80 -17.67 -8.07
CA ALA A 136 2.80 -19.12 -7.88
C ALA A 136 3.99 -19.60 -7.02
N LEU A 137 4.39 -18.79 -6.03
CA LEU A 137 5.40 -19.21 -5.07
C LEU A 137 4.79 -20.35 -4.25
N PRO A 138 5.47 -21.51 -4.15
CA PRO A 138 4.88 -22.67 -3.48
C PRO A 138 4.48 -22.32 -2.04
N VAL A 139 3.16 -22.34 -1.81
CA VAL A 139 2.53 -22.38 -0.49
C VAL A 139 2.66 -23.82 0.01
N LEU A 140 3.09 -24.01 1.26
CA LEU A 140 3.10 -25.33 1.89
C LEU A 140 1.68 -25.89 1.99
#